data_AF-A0A973H0W5-F1
#
_entry.id   AF-A0A973H0W5-F1
#
_cell.length_a   1.000
_cell.length_b   1.000
_cell.length_c   1.000
_cell.angle_alpha   90.00
_cell.angle_beta   90.00
_cell.angle_gamma   90.00
#
_symmetry.space_group_name_H-M   'P 1'
#
loop_
_entity.id
_entity.type
_entity.pdbx_description
1 polymer ?
#
loop_
_entity_poly.entity_id
_entity_poly.type
_entity_poly.pdbx_seq_one_letter_code
_entity_poly.pdbx_strand_id
1 'polypeptide(L)'
;MRSTRPSFTARRERGARRRTSPVLAAVALASALALTATACESGDDQAGGSASASASSDGKITIPDDIKDRLKEHGIDVDKWKDGAWKDWSKDDWLREAQDFVNPIIEGLWDPDRMRGAEDPEQGKGVDDSDISGDQGVTDPEPAPVDAKAVPATYHDSVPQAGKVFFDSPEGTMVCSATVVQDPAHPGKSNMVWTAGHCVHAGKKGGWYRNIAFVPSYNNDALSTAELEKASREEVAPYGVWWGDWAQTSDQWIEQGGATGGDGAPYDFAVIHVTPEKGGSGKSLEEIVGSALPVNFKAPAAAKIQSMTATGYPAAAPFDGETMYQCQDKPGRLSLNASDPTMYRIGCTMTGGSSGGGWVATGSDGKPALVSNTSIGPVTAGWLAGPRLGDVAKGVYDSVSEKFASQ
;
A
#
# COMPACT_ATOMS: atom_id res chain seq x y z
N MET A 1 27.14 -52.35 27.17
CA MET A 1 26.86 -53.46 26.23
C MET A 1 27.14 -52.98 24.82
N ARG A 2 27.61 -53.89 23.96
CA ARG A 2 28.30 -53.63 22.68
C ARG A 2 27.37 -53.16 21.54
N SER A 3 28.00 -52.37 20.66
CA SER A 3 27.78 -52.16 19.21
C SER A 3 27.08 -53.29 18.45
N THR A 4 26.27 -52.95 17.43
CA THR A 4 26.52 -53.29 16.00
C THR A 4 25.41 -52.79 15.05
N ARG A 5 25.79 -52.04 14.01
CA ARG A 5 25.13 -52.07 12.68
C ARG A 5 25.40 -53.44 12.02
N PRO A 6 24.62 -53.84 11.01
CA PRO A 6 25.23 -53.83 9.68
C PRO A 6 24.33 -53.36 8.54
N SER A 7 25.02 -53.13 7.43
CA SER A 7 24.58 -52.58 6.16
C SER A 7 24.54 -53.66 5.06
N PHE A 8 23.90 -53.30 3.93
CA PHE A 8 24.09 -53.77 2.54
C PHE A 8 23.58 -55.14 2.07
N THR A 9 22.83 -55.11 0.96
CA THR A 9 22.95 -55.87 -0.31
C THR A 9 21.67 -55.61 -1.14
N ALA A 10 21.60 -55.60 -2.47
CA ALA A 10 22.56 -55.61 -3.57
C ALA A 10 21.84 -55.15 -4.87
N ARG A 11 22.53 -54.31 -5.64
CA ARG A 11 22.75 -54.36 -7.10
C ARG A 11 21.76 -55.17 -7.98
N ARG A 12 21.17 -54.51 -8.99
CA ARG A 12 21.17 -55.06 -10.36
C ARG A 12 21.31 -53.96 -11.41
N GLU A 13 22.49 -53.96 -12.04
CA GLU A 13 22.78 -53.33 -13.32
C GLU A 13 22.12 -54.11 -14.47
N ARG A 14 21.76 -53.38 -15.54
CA ARG A 14 21.92 -53.67 -16.98
C ARG A 14 20.98 -52.69 -17.70
N GLY A 15 21.37 -51.90 -18.70
CA GLY A 15 22.60 -51.81 -19.47
C GLY A 15 22.27 -51.26 -20.86
N ALA A 16 23.17 -50.40 -21.37
CA ALA A 16 23.39 -50.00 -22.78
C ALA A 16 22.31 -49.15 -23.49
N ARG A 17 22.54 -47.85 -23.75
CA ARG A 17 23.44 -47.21 -24.76
C ARG A 17 22.97 -47.35 -26.22
N ARG A 18 22.61 -46.21 -26.86
CA ARG A 18 23.35 -45.49 -27.94
C ARG A 18 22.44 -44.40 -28.57
N ARG A 19 22.89 -43.13 -28.60
CA ARG A 19 23.40 -42.34 -29.77
C ARG A 19 22.28 -42.03 -30.80
N THR A 20 22.05 -40.84 -31.34
CA THR A 20 22.90 -39.71 -31.80
C THR A 20 22.02 -38.46 -32.04
N SER A 21 22.62 -37.27 -31.97
CA SER A 21 22.11 -35.90 -32.25
C SER A 21 21.72 -35.65 -33.74
N PRO A 22 21.55 -34.38 -34.20
CA PRO A 22 20.45 -33.43 -34.02
C PRO A 22 19.80 -33.03 -35.38
N VAL A 23 18.67 -32.31 -35.40
CA VAL A 23 18.19 -31.64 -36.63
C VAL A 23 17.73 -30.22 -36.33
N LEU A 24 18.45 -29.28 -36.92
CA LEU A 24 18.07 -27.89 -37.19
C LEU A 24 17.06 -27.87 -38.35
N ALA A 25 16.01 -27.05 -38.24
CA ALA A 25 15.29 -26.56 -39.41
C ALA A 25 15.03 -25.06 -39.24
N ALA A 26 15.79 -24.28 -39.97
CA ALA A 26 15.52 -22.89 -40.30
C ALA A 26 14.61 -22.85 -41.54
N VAL A 27 13.61 -21.99 -41.55
CA VAL A 27 12.93 -21.54 -42.79
C VAL A 27 12.89 -20.03 -42.77
N ALA A 28 13.42 -19.44 -43.84
CA ALA A 28 13.54 -18.02 -44.06
C ALA A 28 12.55 -17.54 -45.14
N LEU A 29 12.11 -16.28 -44.97
CA LEU A 29 11.84 -15.23 -45.97
C LEU A 29 10.80 -15.47 -47.09
N ALA A 30 9.80 -14.58 -47.13
CA ALA A 30 9.49 -13.81 -48.35
C ALA A 30 8.79 -12.49 -48.00
N SER A 31 9.44 -11.38 -48.37
CA SER A 31 8.93 -10.02 -48.37
C SER A 31 8.20 -9.72 -49.67
N ALA A 32 7.15 -8.89 -49.65
CA ALA A 32 6.73 -8.10 -50.83
C ALA A 32 5.98 -6.81 -50.41
N LEU A 33 6.54 -5.67 -50.83
CA LEU A 33 5.99 -4.31 -50.79
C LEU A 33 4.91 -4.09 -51.86
N ALA A 34 3.99 -3.14 -51.62
CA ALA A 34 3.62 -1.99 -52.48
C ALA A 34 2.33 -1.33 -51.91
N LEU A 35 2.33 -0.12 -51.34
CA LEU A 35 2.33 1.23 -51.95
C LEU A 35 1.24 1.48 -53.01
N THR A 36 0.24 2.30 -52.67
CA THR A 36 -0.27 3.39 -53.54
C THR A 36 -0.78 4.57 -52.71
N ALA A 37 -0.17 5.73 -52.95
CA ALA A 37 -0.69 7.09 -52.71
C ALA A 37 -1.96 7.35 -53.56
N THR A 38 -2.83 8.34 -53.36
CA THR A 38 -2.65 9.82 -53.36
C THR A 38 -3.98 10.48 -52.92
N ALA A 39 -3.94 11.49 -52.05
CA ALA A 39 -4.29 12.91 -52.25
C ALA A 39 -5.67 13.26 -52.85
N CYS A 40 -6.44 14.10 -52.14
CA CYS A 40 -6.96 15.36 -52.68
C CYS A 40 -7.53 16.25 -51.55
N GLU A 41 -7.25 17.54 -51.71
CA GLU A 41 -7.48 18.64 -50.78
C GLU A 41 -8.71 19.47 -51.21
N SER A 42 -9.28 20.20 -50.25
CA SER A 42 -10.10 21.43 -50.34
C SER A 42 -11.59 21.39 -50.75
N GLY A 43 -12.42 22.02 -49.90
CA GLY A 43 -13.77 22.51 -50.18
C GLY A 43 -14.61 22.81 -48.93
N ASP A 44 -14.61 24.06 -48.46
CA ASP A 44 -15.54 24.61 -47.45
C ASP A 44 -16.95 24.82 -48.01
N ASP A 45 -18.01 24.49 -47.26
CA ASP A 45 -18.98 25.45 -46.68
C ASP A 45 -20.24 24.78 -46.07
N GLN A 46 -20.50 25.15 -44.80
CA GLN A 46 -21.73 25.20 -43.98
C GLN A 46 -22.88 24.17 -44.13
N ALA A 47 -23.23 23.48 -43.02
CA ALA A 47 -24.37 23.85 -42.15
C ALA A 47 -24.85 22.69 -41.24
N GLY A 48 -24.97 22.96 -39.93
CA GLY A 48 -26.03 22.45 -39.04
C GLY A 48 -26.05 20.97 -38.67
N GLY A 49 -25.51 20.63 -37.50
CA GLY A 49 -25.76 19.34 -36.83
C GLY A 49 -25.32 19.37 -35.37
N SER A 50 -26.30 19.40 -34.46
CA SER A 50 -26.09 19.21 -33.02
C SER A 50 -25.81 17.73 -32.72
N ALA A 51 -25.05 17.48 -31.66
CA ALA A 51 -24.81 16.21 -30.94
C ALA A 51 -23.44 15.52 -31.12
N SER A 52 -22.79 15.37 -29.96
CA SER A 52 -21.90 14.29 -29.52
C SER A 52 -20.64 13.95 -30.31
N ALA A 53 -19.50 14.34 -29.73
CA ALA A 53 -18.31 13.49 -29.72
C ALA A 53 -17.58 13.70 -28.40
N SER A 54 -18.07 13.03 -27.35
CA SER A 54 -17.21 12.63 -26.24
C SER A 54 -16.06 11.84 -26.86
N ALA A 55 -14.83 12.27 -26.62
CA ALA A 55 -13.65 11.51 -26.99
C ALA A 55 -13.70 10.19 -26.20
N SER A 56 -14.20 9.13 -26.84
CA SER A 56 -14.02 7.77 -26.37
C SER A 56 -12.54 7.44 -26.53
N SER A 57 -11.76 7.62 -25.46
CA SER A 57 -10.48 6.93 -25.35
C SER A 57 -10.79 5.43 -25.32
N ASP A 58 -10.37 4.71 -26.34
CA ASP A 58 -10.33 3.24 -26.33
C ASP A 58 -9.35 2.79 -25.24
N GLY A 59 -9.84 2.75 -24.00
CA GLY A 59 -9.14 2.28 -22.80
C GLY A 59 -8.91 0.78 -22.86
N LYS A 60 -8.07 0.32 -23.79
CA LYS A 60 -7.56 -1.04 -23.81
C LYS A 60 -6.60 -1.22 -22.64
N ILE A 61 -7.19 -1.54 -21.50
CA ILE A 61 -6.50 -1.84 -20.24
C ILE A 61 -5.73 -3.15 -20.40
N THR A 62 -4.45 -3.11 -20.04
CA THR A 62 -3.64 -4.32 -19.84
C THR A 62 -3.89 -4.79 -18.41
N ILE A 63 -4.74 -5.79 -18.25
CA ILE A 63 -4.88 -6.48 -16.95
C ILE A 63 -3.86 -7.62 -16.96
N PRO A 64 -2.95 -7.68 -15.96
CA PRO A 64 -2.09 -8.83 -15.74
C PRO A 64 -2.90 -10.13 -15.74
N ASP A 65 -2.42 -11.17 -16.41
CA ASP A 65 -3.19 -12.41 -16.59
C ASP A 65 -3.49 -13.12 -15.27
N ASP A 66 -2.62 -12.97 -14.27
CA ASP A 66 -2.81 -13.46 -12.90
C ASP A 66 -3.99 -12.78 -12.18
N ILE A 67 -4.21 -11.48 -12.42
CA ILE A 67 -5.38 -10.76 -11.90
C ILE A 67 -6.65 -11.23 -12.60
N LYS A 68 -6.61 -11.47 -13.91
CA LYS A 68 -7.78 -12.00 -14.66
C LYS A 68 -8.23 -13.37 -14.18
N ASP A 69 -7.28 -14.25 -13.88
CA ASP A 69 -7.62 -15.62 -13.46
C ASP A 69 -8.23 -15.63 -12.05
N ARG A 70 -7.71 -14.81 -11.12
CA ARG A 70 -8.30 -14.66 -9.79
C ARG A 70 -9.68 -14.00 -9.82
N LEU A 71 -9.85 -12.98 -10.66
CA LEU A 71 -11.16 -12.38 -10.92
C LEU A 71 -12.17 -13.45 -11.38
N LYS A 72 -11.79 -14.33 -12.30
CA LYS A 72 -12.66 -15.44 -12.74
C LYS A 72 -12.92 -16.47 -11.65
N GLU A 73 -11.92 -16.84 -10.85
CA GLU A 73 -12.06 -17.78 -9.73
C GLU A 73 -13.09 -17.30 -8.71
N HIS A 74 -13.16 -15.98 -8.48
CA HIS A 74 -14.12 -15.34 -7.60
C HIS A 74 -15.39 -14.84 -8.32
N GLY A 75 -15.60 -15.18 -9.59
CA GLY A 75 -16.80 -14.79 -10.35
C GLY A 75 -16.93 -13.30 -10.66
N ILE A 76 -15.84 -12.53 -10.52
CA ILE A 76 -15.81 -11.09 -10.79
C ILE A 76 -15.58 -10.85 -12.28
N ASP A 77 -16.58 -10.26 -12.93
CA ASP A 77 -16.49 -9.77 -14.29
C ASP A 77 -15.78 -8.41 -14.31
N VAL A 78 -14.61 -8.38 -14.95
CA VAL A 78 -13.74 -7.20 -15.07
C VAL A 78 -14.46 -6.00 -15.66
N ASP A 79 -15.25 -6.21 -16.71
CA ASP A 79 -15.87 -5.12 -17.45
C ASP A 79 -17.00 -4.54 -16.61
N LYS A 80 -17.80 -5.40 -15.96
CA LYS A 80 -18.78 -4.96 -14.97
C LYS A 80 -18.13 -4.29 -13.76
N TRP A 81 -16.96 -4.76 -13.34
CA TRP A 81 -16.21 -4.16 -12.25
C TRP A 81 -15.89 -2.70 -12.58
N LYS A 82 -15.30 -2.44 -13.74
CA LYS A 82 -15.02 -1.07 -14.21
C LYS A 82 -16.28 -0.22 -14.33
N ASP A 83 -17.40 -0.81 -14.74
CA ASP A 83 -18.71 -0.17 -14.82
C ASP A 83 -19.40 0.04 -13.45
N GLY A 84 -18.70 -0.27 -12.35
CA GLY A 84 -19.12 0.08 -10.99
C GLY A 84 -19.60 -1.09 -10.13
N ALA A 85 -19.44 -2.35 -10.57
CA ALA A 85 -19.77 -3.51 -9.73
C ALA A 85 -18.93 -3.56 -8.44
N TRP A 86 -17.76 -2.90 -8.40
CA TRP A 86 -16.96 -2.71 -7.19
C TRP A 86 -17.65 -1.90 -6.09
N LYS A 87 -18.81 -1.31 -6.35
CA LYS A 87 -19.62 -0.61 -5.33
C LYS A 87 -20.50 -1.56 -4.51
N ASP A 88 -20.65 -2.80 -4.93
CA ASP A 88 -21.46 -3.80 -4.22
C ASP A 88 -20.65 -4.47 -3.12
N TRP A 89 -20.93 -4.12 -1.87
CA TRP A 89 -20.27 -4.65 -0.67
C TRP A 89 -21.06 -5.78 0.00
N SER A 90 -21.84 -6.54 -0.77
CA SER A 90 -22.45 -7.80 -0.32
C SER A 90 -21.43 -8.67 0.45
N LYS A 91 -21.79 -9.07 1.67
CA LYS A 91 -20.91 -9.88 2.53
C LYS A 91 -20.56 -11.23 1.92
N ASP A 92 -21.44 -11.76 1.06
CA ASP A 92 -21.24 -13.06 0.41
C ASP A 92 -20.15 -12.99 -0.67
N ASP A 93 -19.92 -11.80 -1.25
CA ASP A 93 -18.95 -11.56 -2.33
C ASP A 93 -17.74 -10.74 -1.88
N TRP A 94 -17.71 -10.32 -0.61
CA TRP A 94 -16.61 -9.51 -0.08
C TRP A 94 -15.42 -10.39 0.31
N LEU A 95 -14.48 -10.51 -0.64
CA LEU A 95 -13.24 -11.26 -0.50
C LEU A 95 -12.47 -10.87 0.77
N ARG A 96 -12.13 -11.86 1.59
CA ARG A 96 -11.61 -11.67 2.94
C ARG A 96 -10.29 -12.38 3.18
N GLU A 97 -10.10 -13.58 2.64
CA GLU A 97 -8.91 -14.35 2.93
C GLU A 97 -7.67 -13.71 2.30
N ALA A 98 -6.51 -13.97 2.89
CA ALA A 98 -5.28 -13.30 2.48
C ALA A 98 -4.93 -13.52 1.00
N GLN A 99 -5.23 -14.71 0.49
CA GLN A 99 -4.99 -15.09 -0.90
C GLN A 99 -5.99 -14.50 -1.90
N ASP A 100 -7.07 -13.87 -1.44
CA ASP A 100 -8.21 -13.43 -2.27
C ASP A 100 -8.16 -11.93 -2.62
N PHE A 101 -7.12 -11.17 -2.25
CA PHE A 101 -7.02 -9.74 -2.53
C PHE A 101 -7.10 -9.41 -4.04
N VAL A 102 -8.12 -8.70 -4.51
CA VAL A 102 -8.23 -8.33 -5.94
C VAL A 102 -8.44 -6.82 -6.09
N ASN A 103 -7.64 -6.19 -6.95
CA ASN A 103 -7.67 -4.74 -7.16
C ASN A 103 -7.37 -4.38 -8.63
N PRO A 104 -8.36 -4.49 -9.53
CA PRO A 104 -8.18 -4.19 -10.94
C PRO A 104 -7.98 -2.68 -11.17
N ILE A 105 -7.05 -2.32 -12.05
CA ILE A 105 -6.81 -0.91 -12.42
C ILE A 105 -8.01 -0.36 -13.20
N ILE A 106 -8.57 0.74 -12.71
CA ILE A 106 -9.57 1.55 -13.40
C ILE A 106 -8.90 2.87 -13.76
N GLU A 107 -8.45 2.99 -15.01
CA GLU A 107 -7.68 4.16 -15.46
C GLU A 107 -8.44 5.46 -15.21
N GLY A 108 -7.78 6.42 -14.54
CA GLY A 108 -8.34 7.73 -14.27
C GLY A 108 -9.38 7.75 -13.14
N LEU A 109 -9.62 6.62 -12.45
CA LEU A 109 -10.50 6.60 -11.28
C LEU A 109 -10.02 7.58 -10.20
N TRP A 110 -8.70 7.58 -9.95
CA TRP A 110 -8.07 8.51 -9.01
C TRP A 110 -7.61 9.76 -9.76
N ASP A 111 -8.58 10.64 -10.02
CA ASP A 111 -8.37 12.03 -10.43
C ASP A 111 -8.24 12.97 -9.21
N PRO A 112 -7.75 14.20 -9.39
CA PRO A 112 -7.59 15.16 -8.28
C PRO A 112 -8.87 15.45 -7.51
N ASP A 113 -10.03 15.51 -8.18
CA ASP A 113 -11.30 15.86 -7.52
C ASP A 113 -11.74 14.73 -6.58
N ARG A 114 -11.60 13.47 -7.01
CA ARG A 114 -11.88 12.30 -6.17
C ARG A 114 -10.89 12.20 -5.00
N MET A 115 -9.61 12.47 -5.24
CA MET A 115 -8.59 12.43 -4.18
C MET A 115 -8.90 13.43 -3.06
N ARG A 116 -9.33 14.65 -3.40
CA ARG A 116 -9.72 15.67 -2.40
C ARG A 116 -10.97 15.30 -1.61
N GLY A 117 -11.86 14.49 -2.19
CA GLY A 117 -13.07 14.01 -1.53
C GLY A 117 -12.86 12.82 -0.61
N ALA A 118 -11.63 12.31 -0.47
CA ALA A 118 -11.34 11.12 0.33
C ALA A 118 -11.28 11.44 1.82
N GLU A 119 -11.98 10.64 2.62
CA GLU A 119 -12.17 10.89 4.05
C GLU A 119 -11.37 9.93 4.94
N ASP A 120 -11.24 10.26 6.22
CA ASP A 120 -10.64 9.38 7.23
C ASP A 120 -11.50 8.11 7.46
N PRO A 121 -10.95 6.87 7.31
CA PRO A 121 -11.68 5.64 7.58
C PRO A 121 -12.13 5.48 9.05
N GLU A 122 -11.46 6.20 9.95
CA GLU A 122 -11.69 6.18 11.38
C GLU A 122 -12.49 7.40 11.89
N GLN A 123 -13.28 8.08 11.04
CA GLN A 123 -14.10 9.21 11.49
C GLN A 123 -14.94 8.88 12.73
N GLY A 124 -14.63 9.56 13.84
CA GLY A 124 -15.29 9.38 15.14
C GLY A 124 -15.01 8.03 15.81
N LYS A 125 -14.07 7.25 15.29
CA LYS A 125 -13.59 5.97 15.80
C LYS A 125 -12.18 6.20 16.35
N GLY A 126 -12.01 5.99 17.64
CA GLY A 126 -10.72 6.10 18.31
C GLY A 126 -10.72 5.21 19.53
N VAL A 127 -9.61 5.18 20.25
CA VAL A 127 -9.55 4.51 21.55
C VAL A 127 -10.23 5.41 22.59
N ASP A 128 -11.24 4.90 23.30
CA ASP A 128 -11.75 5.53 24.51
C ASP A 128 -10.82 5.20 25.70
N ASP A 129 -10.62 6.12 26.63
CA ASP A 129 -9.77 5.88 27.81
C ASP A 129 -10.23 4.65 28.62
N SER A 130 -11.52 4.32 28.57
CA SER A 130 -12.09 3.14 29.21
C SER A 130 -11.83 1.82 28.47
N ASP A 131 -11.42 1.88 27.20
CA ASP A 131 -11.04 0.71 26.39
C ASP A 131 -9.63 0.20 26.75
N ILE A 132 -8.83 0.98 27.50
CA ILE A 132 -7.51 0.58 28.01
C ILE A 132 -7.69 -0.16 29.35
N SER A 133 -8.10 -1.44 29.31
CA SER A 133 -8.37 -2.22 30.53
C SER A 133 -7.22 -3.13 30.99
N GLY A 134 -6.92 -3.09 32.31
CA GLY A 134 -6.42 -4.20 33.15
C GLY A 134 -5.02 -4.79 32.90
N ASP A 135 -4.04 -4.43 33.75
CA ASP A 135 -2.63 -4.85 33.70
C ASP A 135 -2.36 -6.37 33.62
N GLN A 136 -1.58 -6.78 32.62
CA GLN A 136 -0.13 -7.07 32.73
C GLN A 136 0.54 -7.03 31.33
N GLY A 137 0.92 -5.82 30.92
CA GLY A 137 1.74 -5.47 29.75
C GLY A 137 1.92 -3.96 29.84
N VAL A 138 3.14 -3.46 30.05
CA VAL A 138 3.32 -2.14 30.69
C VAL A 138 2.89 -0.97 29.78
N THR A 139 1.92 -0.17 30.24
CA THR A 139 1.56 1.13 29.65
C THR A 139 2.23 2.26 30.45
N ASP A 140 3.00 3.11 29.76
CA ASP A 140 3.58 4.31 30.37
C ASP A 140 2.49 5.41 30.52
N PRO A 141 2.73 6.52 31.24
CA PRO A 141 1.79 7.65 31.24
C PRO A 141 1.52 8.19 29.82
N GLU A 142 0.35 8.79 29.62
CA GLU A 142 0.04 9.46 28.36
C GLU A 142 1.05 10.59 28.09
N PRO A 143 1.64 10.66 26.89
CA PRO A 143 2.56 11.74 26.55
C PRO A 143 1.81 13.07 26.43
N ALA A 144 2.52 14.17 26.65
CA ALA A 144 1.97 15.48 26.34
C ALA A 144 1.74 15.62 24.82
N PRO A 145 0.64 16.27 24.38
CA PRO A 145 0.41 16.50 22.96
C PRO A 145 1.57 17.24 22.28
N VAL A 146 1.95 16.78 21.09
CA VAL A 146 2.94 17.44 20.24
C VAL A 146 2.25 17.93 18.99
N ASP A 147 2.32 19.24 18.73
CA ASP A 147 1.75 19.82 17.53
C ASP A 147 2.41 19.26 16.28
N ALA A 148 1.60 18.69 15.40
CA ALA A 148 2.02 18.23 14.08
C ALA A 148 2.56 19.40 13.27
N LYS A 149 3.77 19.24 12.73
CA LYS A 149 4.43 20.27 11.91
C LYS A 149 4.24 19.94 10.45
N ALA A 150 3.76 20.92 9.68
CA ALA A 150 3.71 20.79 8.23
C ALA A 150 5.12 20.52 7.69
N VAL A 151 5.24 19.53 6.83
CA VAL A 151 6.47 19.32 6.05
C VAL A 151 6.58 20.49 5.06
N PRO A 152 7.76 21.09 4.87
CA PRO A 152 7.95 22.11 3.84
C PRO A 152 7.59 21.57 2.46
N ALA A 153 7.04 22.43 1.60
CA ALA A 153 6.82 22.11 0.19
C ALA A 153 8.08 21.53 -0.48
N THR A 154 7.86 20.78 -1.55
CA THR A 154 8.85 19.90 -2.17
C THR A 154 9.12 18.67 -1.31
N TYR A 155 8.05 17.94 -0.98
CA TYR A 155 8.10 16.73 -0.12
C TYR A 155 9.11 15.70 -0.58
N HIS A 156 9.31 15.52 -1.89
CA HIS A 156 10.30 14.57 -2.40
C HIS A 156 11.75 14.89 -1.98
N ASP A 157 12.07 16.14 -1.66
CA ASP A 157 13.42 16.51 -1.21
C ASP A 157 13.67 16.14 0.26
N SER A 158 12.61 16.09 1.08
CA SER A 158 12.73 15.95 2.54
C SER A 158 12.22 14.62 3.08
N VAL A 159 11.12 14.10 2.53
CA VAL A 159 10.49 12.83 2.93
C VAL A 159 10.02 12.03 1.69
N PRO A 160 10.93 11.70 0.75
CA PRO A 160 10.58 11.07 -0.54
C PRO A 160 9.84 9.75 -0.41
N GLN A 161 10.02 9.04 0.70
CA GLN A 161 9.40 7.73 0.92
C GLN A 161 7.94 7.86 1.37
N ALA A 162 7.47 9.04 1.78
CA ALA A 162 6.10 9.21 2.25
C ALA A 162 5.13 9.51 1.10
N GLY A 163 3.90 9.03 1.25
CA GLY A 163 2.81 9.33 0.32
C GLY A 163 1.45 9.01 0.92
N LYS A 164 0.42 9.26 0.12
CA LYS A 164 -0.98 9.13 0.51
C LYS A 164 -1.58 7.89 -0.13
N VAL A 165 -2.40 7.16 0.62
CA VAL A 165 -3.14 5.99 0.14
C VAL A 165 -4.59 6.37 -0.03
N PHE A 166 -5.17 5.99 -1.15
CA PHE A 166 -6.58 6.17 -1.46
C PHE A 166 -7.21 4.81 -1.70
N PHE A 167 -8.43 4.61 -1.21
CA PHE A 167 -9.17 3.35 -1.38
C PHE A 167 -10.67 3.58 -1.25
N ASP A 168 -11.47 2.60 -1.64
CA ASP A 168 -12.91 2.60 -1.40
C ASP A 168 -13.28 1.56 -0.34
N SER A 169 -14.20 1.98 0.53
CA SER A 169 -14.82 1.21 1.59
C SER A 169 -16.35 1.19 1.42
N PRO A 170 -17.07 0.38 2.21
CA PRO A 170 -18.54 0.46 2.27
C PRO A 170 -19.06 1.85 2.64
N GLU A 171 -18.29 2.62 3.41
CA GLU A 171 -18.66 3.96 3.89
C GLU A 171 -18.32 5.07 2.89
N GLY A 172 -17.53 4.79 1.85
CA GLY A 172 -17.16 5.74 0.82
C GLY A 172 -15.68 5.70 0.45
N THR A 173 -15.22 6.76 -0.20
CA THR A 173 -13.83 6.97 -0.59
C THR A 173 -13.02 7.41 0.62
N MET A 174 -11.96 6.65 0.92
CA MET A 174 -11.17 6.76 2.14
C MET A 174 -9.71 7.06 1.85
N VAL A 175 -9.03 7.52 2.90
CA VAL A 175 -7.65 7.95 2.84
C VAL A 175 -6.81 7.47 4.01
N CYS A 176 -5.58 7.11 3.69
CA CYS A 176 -4.54 6.77 4.64
C CYS A 176 -3.21 7.39 4.19
N SER A 177 -2.16 7.08 4.92
CA SER A 177 -0.77 7.38 4.60
C SER A 177 0.02 6.07 4.47
N ALA A 178 1.17 6.15 3.81
CA ALA A 178 2.05 5.00 3.67
C ALA A 178 3.50 5.42 3.41
N THR A 179 4.40 4.43 3.47
CA THR A 179 5.84 4.64 3.31
C THR A 179 6.46 3.63 2.35
N VAL A 180 7.24 4.08 1.38
CA VAL A 180 8.03 3.22 0.49
C VAL A 180 9.12 2.51 1.29
N VAL A 181 9.12 1.18 1.25
CA VAL A 181 10.07 0.34 1.99
C VAL A 181 10.92 -0.48 1.04
N GLN A 182 12.14 -0.80 1.45
CA GLN A 182 13.05 -1.60 0.63
C GLN A 182 12.45 -2.97 0.34
N ASP A 183 12.78 -3.54 -0.81
CA ASP A 183 12.42 -4.89 -1.20
C ASP A 183 13.70 -5.76 -1.24
N PRO A 184 13.83 -6.80 -0.39
CA PRO A 184 14.99 -7.68 -0.40
C PRO A 184 15.13 -8.48 -1.70
N ALA A 185 14.02 -8.75 -2.39
CA ALA A 185 14.03 -9.45 -3.67
C ALA A 185 14.47 -8.52 -4.83
N HIS A 186 14.23 -7.21 -4.70
CA HIS A 186 14.60 -6.20 -5.71
C HIS A 186 15.37 -5.02 -5.10
N PRO A 187 16.64 -5.23 -4.65
CA PRO A 187 17.40 -4.17 -3.99
C PRO A 187 17.59 -2.92 -4.87
N GLY A 188 17.18 -1.75 -4.36
CA GLY A 188 17.25 -0.47 -5.07
C GLY A 188 16.15 -0.29 -6.13
N LYS A 189 15.21 -1.25 -6.21
CA LYS A 189 14.13 -1.28 -7.20
C LYS A 189 12.80 -1.70 -6.57
N SER A 190 12.57 -1.34 -5.31
CA SER A 190 11.35 -1.71 -4.60
C SER A 190 10.09 -1.13 -5.26
N ASN A 191 9.04 -1.94 -5.24
CA ASN A 191 7.64 -1.57 -5.47
C ASN A 191 6.77 -1.84 -4.22
N MET A 192 7.40 -1.94 -3.04
CA MET A 192 6.73 -2.25 -1.78
C MET A 192 6.45 -0.97 -0.98
N VAL A 193 5.23 -0.90 -0.45
CA VAL A 193 4.72 0.21 0.35
C VAL A 193 4.17 -0.34 1.66
N TRP A 194 4.61 0.22 2.79
CA TRP A 194 4.14 -0.12 4.13
C TRP A 194 3.00 0.80 4.56
N THR A 195 1.94 0.23 5.12
CA THR A 195 0.79 0.98 5.67
C THR A 195 0.17 0.22 6.86
N ALA A 196 -1.00 0.65 7.35
CA ALA A 196 -1.74 -0.04 8.39
C ALA A 196 -2.64 -1.14 7.79
N GLY A 197 -2.92 -2.18 8.57
CA GLY A 197 -3.85 -3.24 8.20
C GLY A 197 -5.26 -2.72 7.92
N HIS A 198 -5.73 -1.77 8.73
CA HIS A 198 -7.04 -1.14 8.56
C HIS A 198 -7.13 -0.23 7.32
N CYS A 199 -6.00 0.12 6.69
CA CYS A 199 -6.00 0.86 5.42
C CYS A 199 -6.25 -0.06 4.21
N VAL A 200 -6.19 -1.39 4.40
CA VAL A 200 -6.35 -2.36 3.30
C VAL A 200 -7.43 -3.40 3.56
N HIS A 201 -7.81 -3.65 4.82
CA HIS A 201 -8.76 -4.71 5.19
C HIS A 201 -9.64 -4.31 6.38
N ALA A 202 -10.94 -4.59 6.30
CA ALA A 202 -11.95 -4.23 7.31
C ALA A 202 -11.94 -5.11 8.60
N GLY A 203 -10.80 -5.73 8.92
CA GLY A 203 -10.63 -6.62 10.07
C GLY A 203 -11.67 -7.74 10.16
N LYS A 204 -12.14 -8.07 11.37
CA LYS A 204 -13.04 -9.18 11.72
C LYS A 204 -14.39 -9.21 11.00
N LYS A 205 -14.90 -8.06 10.57
CA LYS A 205 -16.30 -7.91 10.09
C LYS A 205 -16.44 -7.67 8.58
N GLY A 206 -15.34 -7.62 7.83
CA GLY A 206 -15.36 -7.41 6.39
C GLY A 206 -14.17 -8.02 5.67
N GLY A 207 -13.89 -7.55 4.47
CA GLY A 207 -12.82 -8.07 3.62
C GLY A 207 -11.85 -6.98 3.17
N TRP A 208 -11.16 -7.26 2.08
CA TRP A 208 -10.26 -6.33 1.40
C TRP A 208 -10.98 -5.09 0.87
N TYR A 209 -10.41 -3.92 1.10
CA TYR A 209 -10.86 -2.70 0.44
C TYR A 209 -10.52 -2.72 -1.05
N ARG A 210 -11.19 -1.85 -1.80
CA ARG A 210 -11.14 -1.85 -3.27
C ARG A 210 -10.48 -0.59 -3.77
N ASN A 211 -10.03 -0.62 -5.01
CA ASN A 211 -9.41 0.50 -5.72
C ASN A 211 -8.21 1.10 -4.96
N ILE A 212 -7.43 0.28 -4.26
CA ILE A 212 -6.33 0.77 -3.43
C ILE A 212 -5.23 1.33 -4.32
N ALA A 213 -4.84 2.57 -4.09
CA ALA A 213 -3.75 3.24 -4.78
C ALA A 213 -2.88 4.06 -3.82
N PHE A 214 -1.59 4.13 -4.12
CA PHE A 214 -0.59 4.94 -3.44
C PHE A 214 -0.12 6.08 -4.35
N VAL A 215 -0.03 7.28 -3.78
CA VAL A 215 0.48 8.47 -4.45
C VAL A 215 1.70 8.99 -3.67
N PRO A 216 2.93 8.70 -4.12
CA PRO A 216 4.14 9.23 -3.51
C PRO A 216 4.21 10.75 -3.67
N SER A 217 4.63 11.46 -2.62
CA SER A 217 4.71 12.93 -2.63
C SER A 217 3.43 13.61 -3.10
N TYR A 218 2.26 13.10 -2.68
CA TYR A 218 0.96 13.73 -2.95
C TYR A 218 0.98 15.19 -2.53
N ASN A 219 0.48 16.07 -3.41
CA ASN A 219 0.50 17.52 -3.26
C ASN A 219 1.90 18.03 -2.87
N ASN A 220 2.90 17.64 -3.66
CA ASN A 220 4.31 17.88 -3.37
C ASN A 220 4.62 19.34 -3.02
N ASP A 221 3.95 20.28 -3.67
CA ASP A 221 4.20 21.72 -3.52
C ASP A 221 3.37 22.35 -2.39
N ALA A 222 2.69 21.53 -1.59
CA ALA A 222 1.85 21.92 -0.45
C ALA A 222 0.80 22.99 -0.83
N LEU A 223 0.16 22.81 -1.99
CA LEU A 223 -0.91 23.67 -2.48
C LEU A 223 -2.08 23.64 -1.48
N SER A 224 -2.71 24.79 -1.27
CA SER A 224 -3.94 24.88 -0.50
C SER A 224 -5.11 24.20 -1.23
N THR A 225 -6.18 23.87 -0.50
CA THR A 225 -7.40 23.27 -1.08
C THR A 225 -7.92 24.06 -2.29
N ALA A 226 -7.91 25.39 -2.21
CA ALA A 226 -8.39 26.27 -3.29
C ALA A 226 -7.47 26.31 -4.52
N GLU A 227 -6.17 26.04 -4.34
CA GLU A 227 -5.22 25.90 -5.44
C GLU A 227 -5.34 24.51 -6.09
N LEU A 228 -5.56 23.47 -5.28
CA LEU A 228 -5.75 22.09 -5.76
C LEU A 228 -6.98 21.92 -6.64
N GLU A 229 -8.04 22.72 -6.45
CA GLU A 229 -9.22 22.74 -7.34
C GLU A 229 -8.87 23.04 -8.80
N LYS A 230 -7.71 23.66 -9.05
CA LYS A 230 -7.24 24.04 -10.39
C LYS A 230 -5.99 23.29 -10.81
N ALA A 231 -5.41 22.51 -9.90
CA ALA A 231 -4.18 21.78 -10.15
C ALA A 231 -4.43 20.63 -11.12
N SER A 232 -3.52 20.47 -12.06
CA SER A 232 -3.47 19.29 -12.93
C SER A 232 -3.13 18.04 -12.11
N ARG A 233 -3.43 16.87 -12.68
CA ARG A 233 -3.09 15.59 -12.04
C ARG A 233 -1.58 15.45 -11.83
N GLU A 234 -0.78 15.99 -12.73
CA GLU A 234 0.68 15.98 -12.66
C GLU A 234 1.21 16.89 -11.54
N GLU A 235 0.52 17.98 -11.20
CA GLU A 235 0.88 18.82 -10.04
C GLU A 235 0.49 18.13 -8.72
N VAL A 236 -0.65 17.45 -8.68
CA VAL A 236 -1.13 16.75 -7.48
C VAL A 236 -0.38 15.45 -7.22
N ALA A 237 -0.03 14.71 -8.26
CA ALA A 237 0.63 13.41 -8.22
C ALA A 237 1.86 13.40 -9.15
N PRO A 238 2.93 14.15 -8.83
CA PRO A 238 4.07 14.36 -9.73
C PRO A 238 4.84 13.07 -10.06
N TYR A 239 4.75 12.06 -9.21
CA TYR A 239 5.34 10.74 -9.40
C TYR A 239 4.31 9.67 -9.77
N GLY A 240 3.12 10.09 -10.20
CA GLY A 240 2.05 9.24 -10.69
C GLY A 240 1.25 8.55 -9.59
N VAL A 241 0.25 7.80 -10.04
CA VAL A 241 -0.62 6.98 -9.19
C VAL A 241 -0.22 5.51 -9.34
N TRP A 242 0.04 4.85 -8.22
CA TRP A 242 0.53 3.48 -8.15
C TRP A 242 -0.54 2.59 -7.53
N TRP A 243 -1.10 1.69 -8.33
CA TRP A 243 -2.18 0.79 -7.91
C TRP A 243 -1.62 -0.41 -7.17
N GLY A 244 -2.27 -0.83 -6.08
CA GLY A 244 -1.89 -2.07 -5.40
C GLY A 244 -2.25 -3.28 -6.27
N ASP A 245 -1.27 -4.00 -6.80
CA ASP A 245 -1.49 -5.28 -7.48
C ASP A 245 -1.44 -6.46 -6.51
N TRP A 246 -0.94 -6.23 -5.29
CA TRP A 246 -1.10 -7.13 -4.15
C TRP A 246 -1.11 -6.36 -2.82
N ALA A 247 -1.86 -6.85 -1.84
CA ALA A 247 -1.78 -6.39 -0.47
C ALA A 247 -1.80 -7.58 0.48
N GLN A 248 -1.07 -7.46 1.59
CA GLN A 248 -1.09 -8.44 2.67
C GLN A 248 -1.06 -7.71 4.02
N THR A 249 -1.91 -8.17 4.94
CA THR A 249 -1.94 -7.75 6.35
C THR A 249 -1.74 -8.98 7.23
N SER A 250 -1.67 -8.80 8.54
CA SER A 250 -1.53 -9.90 9.49
C SER A 250 -2.84 -10.70 9.64
N ASP A 251 -2.72 -12.01 9.90
CA ASP A 251 -3.88 -12.85 10.23
C ASP A 251 -4.57 -12.35 11.51
N GLN A 252 -3.79 -11.86 12.47
CA GLN A 252 -4.30 -11.27 13.70
C GLN A 252 -5.18 -10.06 13.43
N TRP A 253 -4.80 -9.18 12.49
CA TRP A 253 -5.64 -8.06 12.07
C TRP A 253 -6.93 -8.56 11.42
N ILE A 254 -6.85 -9.54 10.52
CA ILE A 254 -8.03 -10.11 9.85
C ILE A 254 -9.00 -10.71 10.90
N GLU A 255 -8.49 -11.45 11.87
CA GLU A 255 -9.29 -12.15 12.89
C GLU A 255 -9.88 -11.22 13.96
N GLN A 256 -9.12 -10.18 14.36
CA GLN A 256 -9.41 -9.40 15.56
C GLN A 256 -9.74 -7.94 15.26
N GLY A 257 -9.16 -7.36 14.21
CA GLY A 257 -9.28 -5.95 13.85
C GLY A 257 -10.72 -5.49 13.76
N GLY A 258 -10.97 -4.24 14.14
CA GLY A 258 -12.33 -3.72 14.27
C GLY A 258 -12.45 -2.24 13.97
N ALA A 259 -13.70 -1.76 13.97
CA ALA A 259 -14.04 -0.35 13.76
C ALA A 259 -13.90 0.51 15.04
N THR A 260 -13.57 -0.09 16.19
CA THR A 260 -13.26 0.63 17.43
C THR A 260 -11.74 0.58 17.60
N GLY A 261 -11.13 1.70 17.97
CA GLY A 261 -9.69 1.77 18.17
C GLY A 261 -9.23 0.76 19.22
N GLY A 262 -8.22 -0.04 18.90
CA GLY A 262 -7.52 -0.91 19.84
C GLY A 262 -7.62 -2.40 19.55
N ASP A 263 -8.75 -2.88 19.01
CA ASP A 263 -8.90 -4.29 18.62
C ASP A 263 -7.92 -4.63 17.48
N GLY A 264 -7.01 -5.57 17.70
CA GLY A 264 -6.00 -5.99 16.72
C GLY A 264 -4.90 -4.95 16.41
N ALA A 265 -4.92 -3.77 17.04
CA ALA A 265 -3.99 -2.67 16.80
C ALA A 265 -2.48 -3.04 16.94
N PRO A 266 -2.07 -3.95 17.84
CA PRO A 266 -0.69 -4.44 17.90
C PRO A 266 -0.21 -5.17 16.64
N TYR A 267 -1.14 -5.58 15.78
CA TYR A 267 -0.89 -6.27 14.52
C TYR A 267 -1.41 -5.51 13.29
N ASP A 268 -1.75 -4.24 13.47
CA ASP A 268 -2.32 -3.36 12.44
C ASP A 268 -1.23 -2.78 11.54
N PHE A 269 -0.72 -3.64 10.68
CA PHE A 269 0.26 -3.32 9.65
C PHE A 269 -0.03 -4.12 8.39
N ALA A 270 0.31 -3.53 7.24
CA ALA A 270 0.18 -4.17 5.95
C ALA A 270 1.32 -3.74 5.00
N VAL A 271 1.52 -4.57 4.00
CA VAL A 271 2.42 -4.30 2.87
C VAL A 271 1.62 -4.39 1.58
N ILE A 272 1.74 -3.37 0.75
CA ILE A 272 1.17 -3.30 -0.59
C ILE A 272 2.32 -3.41 -1.59
N HIS A 273 2.24 -4.34 -2.53
CA HIS A 273 3.03 -4.27 -3.75
C HIS A 273 2.24 -3.43 -4.76
N VAL A 274 2.93 -2.52 -5.46
CA VAL A 274 2.28 -1.57 -6.35
C VAL A 274 2.82 -1.58 -7.77
N THR A 275 1.97 -1.20 -8.71
CA THR A 275 2.28 -1.06 -10.13
C THR A 275 1.75 0.29 -10.65
N PRO A 276 2.46 0.98 -11.54
CA PRO A 276 2.03 2.28 -12.04
C PRO A 276 0.78 2.15 -12.93
N GLU A 277 -0.20 3.04 -12.77
CA GLU A 277 -1.50 2.99 -13.46
C GLU A 277 -1.38 2.81 -14.99
N LYS A 278 -0.47 3.56 -15.63
CA LYS A 278 -0.31 3.60 -17.09
C LYS A 278 0.78 2.67 -17.64
N GLY A 279 1.10 1.58 -16.95
CA GLY A 279 2.08 0.59 -17.44
C GLY A 279 3.55 1.03 -17.37
N GLY A 280 3.85 2.09 -16.60
CA GLY A 280 5.19 2.46 -16.14
C GLY A 280 6.18 2.96 -17.19
N SER A 281 7.20 3.69 -16.73
CA SER A 281 8.36 4.08 -17.54
C SER A 281 9.43 2.97 -17.64
N GLY A 282 9.13 1.77 -17.10
CA GLY A 282 10.09 0.71 -16.84
C GLY A 282 10.92 0.89 -15.57
N LYS A 283 10.68 1.97 -14.80
CA LYS A 283 11.28 2.22 -13.49
C LYS A 283 10.37 1.71 -12.36
N SER A 284 10.97 1.21 -11.29
CA SER A 284 10.26 0.88 -10.05
C SER A 284 9.85 2.14 -9.28
N LEU A 285 9.00 1.97 -8.26
CA LEU A 285 8.61 3.04 -7.34
C LEU A 285 9.84 3.65 -6.65
N GLU A 286 10.72 2.83 -6.08
CA GLU A 286 11.96 3.29 -5.44
C GLU A 286 12.86 4.10 -6.39
N GLU A 287 12.99 3.68 -7.66
CA GLU A 287 13.76 4.42 -8.68
C GLU A 287 13.13 5.77 -9.05
N ILE A 288 11.81 5.89 -8.91
CA ILE A 288 11.06 7.14 -9.18
C ILE A 288 11.16 8.10 -8.01
N VAL A 289 10.92 7.63 -6.78
CA VAL A 289 10.98 8.48 -5.59
C VAL A 289 12.40 8.70 -5.07
N GLY A 290 13.36 7.90 -5.54
CA GLY A 290 14.79 8.01 -5.24
C GLY A 290 15.21 7.40 -3.90
N SER A 291 14.29 6.82 -3.13
CA SER A 291 14.61 6.20 -1.84
C SER A 291 13.54 5.24 -1.34
N ALA A 292 13.96 4.22 -0.60
CA ALA A 292 13.08 3.37 0.20
C ALA A 292 13.71 3.12 1.58
N LEU A 293 12.88 3.08 2.63
CA LEU A 293 13.37 2.86 3.99
C LEU A 293 13.62 1.37 4.27
N PRO A 294 14.71 1.01 4.95
CA PRO A 294 14.82 -0.32 5.53
C PRO A 294 13.77 -0.48 6.64
N VAL A 295 13.19 -1.67 6.76
CA VAL A 295 12.26 -2.00 7.85
C VAL A 295 12.99 -2.71 8.98
N ASN A 296 12.83 -2.23 10.20
CA ASN A 296 13.46 -2.82 11.37
C ASN A 296 12.48 -3.71 12.15
N PHE A 297 12.48 -5.01 11.82
CA PHE A 297 11.71 -6.04 12.52
C PHE A 297 12.27 -6.44 13.90
N LYS A 298 13.41 -5.88 14.28
CA LYS A 298 13.94 -5.94 15.65
C LYS A 298 13.79 -4.57 16.31
N ALA A 299 12.63 -3.95 16.10
CA ALA A 299 12.33 -2.61 16.56
C ALA A 299 12.72 -2.47 18.05
N PRO A 300 13.49 -1.44 18.45
CA PRO A 300 14.07 -1.36 19.79
C PRO A 300 13.00 -1.14 20.87
N ALA A 301 13.26 -1.56 22.12
CA ALA A 301 12.35 -1.21 23.22
C ALA A 301 12.19 0.32 23.32
N ALA A 302 10.98 0.82 23.62
CA ALA A 302 10.66 2.26 23.63
C ALA A 302 11.69 3.10 24.42
N ALA A 303 12.09 2.63 25.61
CA ALA A 303 13.08 3.29 26.46
C ALA A 303 14.48 3.46 25.83
N LYS A 304 14.80 2.73 24.77
CA LYS A 304 16.07 2.83 24.03
C LYS A 304 16.00 3.79 22.83
N ILE A 305 14.80 4.24 22.46
CA ILE A 305 14.59 5.20 21.38
C ILE A 305 14.70 6.60 21.98
N GLN A 306 15.62 7.42 21.46
CA GLN A 306 15.78 8.80 21.91
C GLN A 306 14.76 9.74 21.28
N SER A 307 14.41 9.47 20.01
CA SER A 307 13.45 10.22 19.23
C SER A 307 12.91 9.35 18.10
N MET A 308 11.66 9.59 17.72
CA MET A 308 10.96 8.95 16.64
C MET A 308 10.10 9.98 15.93
N THR A 309 10.05 9.91 14.60
CA THR A 309 9.25 10.81 13.77
C THR A 309 8.13 10.02 13.09
N ALA A 310 6.87 10.38 13.35
CA ALA A 310 5.71 9.91 12.61
C ALA A 310 5.40 10.87 11.46
N THR A 311 5.13 10.35 10.26
CA THR A 311 4.78 11.15 9.07
C THR A 311 3.44 10.70 8.49
N GLY A 312 2.56 11.62 8.11
CA GLY A 312 1.30 11.29 7.44
C GLY A 312 0.52 12.49 6.90
N TYR A 313 -0.66 12.21 6.37
CA TYR A 313 -1.62 13.16 5.80
C TYR A 313 -2.93 13.17 6.64
N PRO A 314 -2.94 13.81 7.82
CA PRO A 314 -4.14 13.92 8.64
C PRO A 314 -5.28 14.63 7.88
N ALA A 315 -6.47 14.04 7.90
CA ALA A 315 -7.61 14.38 7.06
C ALA A 315 -8.87 14.80 7.83
N ALA A 316 -8.86 14.72 9.16
CA ALA A 316 -9.93 15.30 9.98
C ALA A 316 -9.50 16.63 10.60
N ALA A 317 -10.48 17.51 10.84
CA ALA A 317 -10.26 18.84 11.40
C ALA A 317 -9.36 18.82 12.65
N PRO A 318 -8.39 19.74 12.77
CA PRO A 318 -8.22 20.96 11.97
C PRO A 318 -7.46 20.77 10.64
N PHE A 319 -7.12 19.53 10.28
CA PHE A 319 -6.48 19.22 9.01
C PHE A 319 -7.50 18.93 7.91
N ASP A 320 -7.07 19.01 6.66
CA ASP A 320 -7.90 18.84 5.46
C ASP A 320 -7.49 17.62 4.62
N GLY A 321 -6.43 16.91 4.99
CA GLY A 321 -5.94 15.74 4.27
C GLY A 321 -4.99 16.07 3.13
N GLU A 322 -4.82 17.34 2.78
CA GLU A 322 -4.16 17.72 1.53
C GLU A 322 -2.64 17.88 1.67
N THR A 323 -2.14 18.10 2.88
CA THR A 323 -0.72 18.39 3.13
C THR A 323 -0.10 17.39 4.10
N MET A 324 1.21 17.18 3.95
CA MET A 324 1.98 16.24 4.75
C MET A 324 2.43 16.88 6.07
N TYR A 325 2.31 16.14 7.17
CA TYR A 325 2.72 16.56 8.51
C TYR A 325 3.64 15.54 9.18
N GLN A 326 4.41 16.02 10.16
CA GLN A 326 5.26 15.21 11.02
C GLN A 326 5.09 15.57 12.50
N CYS A 327 5.10 14.54 13.35
CA CYS A 327 5.28 14.65 14.78
C CYS A 327 6.61 13.99 15.17
N GLN A 328 7.41 14.65 16.00
CA GLN A 328 8.62 14.08 16.56
C GLN A 328 8.53 14.07 18.08
N ASP A 329 8.69 12.90 18.68
CA ASP A 329 8.64 12.73 20.13
C ASP A 329 9.51 11.54 20.57
N LYS A 330 9.67 11.37 21.88
CA LYS A 330 10.25 10.17 22.48
C LYS A 330 9.12 9.18 22.81
N PRO A 331 9.16 7.93 22.29
CA PRO A 331 8.07 7.00 22.53
C PRO A 331 8.01 6.49 23.97
N GLY A 332 6.79 6.42 24.48
CA GLY A 332 6.39 5.56 25.60
C GLY A 332 5.81 4.23 25.10
N ARG A 333 5.38 3.40 26.04
CA ARG A 333 4.69 2.13 25.79
C ARG A 333 3.18 2.27 25.93
N LEU A 334 2.44 1.59 25.06
CA LEU A 334 1.02 1.35 25.19
C LEU A 334 0.75 -0.15 25.04
N SER A 335 0.15 -0.76 26.06
CA SER A 335 -0.37 -2.12 25.99
C SER A 335 -1.89 -2.06 26.09
N LEU A 336 -2.57 -2.65 25.12
CA LEU A 336 -4.03 -2.69 25.07
C LEU A 336 -4.59 -3.91 25.79
N ASN A 337 -3.81 -5.01 25.81
CA ASN A 337 -4.03 -6.16 26.68
C ASN A 337 -2.68 -6.81 27.02
N ALA A 338 -2.73 -7.80 27.90
CA ALA A 338 -1.54 -8.47 28.44
C ALA A 338 -0.87 -9.47 27.49
N SER A 339 -1.64 -10.05 26.58
CA SER A 339 -1.16 -11.12 25.68
C SER A 339 -0.51 -10.58 24.41
N ASP A 340 -0.86 -9.36 24.02
CA ASP A 340 -0.42 -8.78 22.76
C ASP A 340 0.89 -7.98 22.87
N PRO A 341 1.60 -7.79 21.75
CA PRO A 341 2.77 -6.94 21.69
C PRO A 341 2.47 -5.52 22.17
N THR A 342 3.33 -5.00 23.03
CA THR A 342 3.30 -3.59 23.42
C THR A 342 3.60 -2.69 22.22
N MET A 343 2.75 -1.69 22.01
CA MET A 343 2.85 -0.66 20.98
C MET A 343 3.75 0.50 21.43
N TYR A 344 4.22 1.29 20.48
CA TYR A 344 4.78 2.61 20.78
C TYR A 344 3.65 3.63 20.88
N ARG A 345 3.80 4.60 21.78
CA ARG A 345 2.91 5.77 21.86
C ARG A 345 3.73 7.06 21.93
N ILE A 346 3.36 8.04 21.13
CA ILE A 346 3.96 9.39 21.08
C ILE A 346 2.90 10.46 21.22
N GLY A 347 3.26 11.62 21.75
CA GLY A 347 2.46 12.83 21.60
C GLY A 347 2.41 13.21 20.12
N CYS A 348 1.22 13.47 19.60
CA CYS A 348 1.01 13.91 18.23
C CYS A 348 -0.44 14.36 18.01
N THR A 349 -0.62 15.54 17.41
CA THR A 349 -1.95 16.08 17.11
C THR A 349 -2.49 15.69 15.73
N MET A 350 -1.74 14.94 14.91
CA MET A 350 -2.26 14.42 13.64
C MET A 350 -3.52 13.59 13.88
N THR A 351 -4.53 13.79 13.03
CA THR A 351 -5.82 13.11 13.06
C THR A 351 -5.83 11.91 12.11
N GLY A 352 -6.97 11.21 12.00
CA GLY A 352 -7.11 10.10 11.06
C GLY A 352 -6.93 10.55 9.60
N GLY A 353 -6.61 9.61 8.72
CA GLY A 353 -5.89 9.86 7.46
C GLY A 353 -4.36 9.83 7.60
N SER A 354 -3.81 10.13 8.79
CA SER A 354 -2.40 9.86 9.11
C SER A 354 -2.09 8.37 9.32
N SER A 355 -3.13 7.55 9.47
CA SER A 355 -3.07 6.09 9.59
C SER A 355 -2.21 5.44 8.51
N GLY A 356 -1.43 4.44 8.89
CA GLY A 356 -0.46 3.76 8.02
C GLY A 356 0.82 4.55 7.72
N GLY A 357 0.85 5.84 8.07
CA GLY A 357 2.03 6.69 7.94
C GLY A 357 3.22 6.16 8.74
N GLY A 358 4.41 6.16 8.14
CA GLY A 358 5.58 5.49 8.71
C GLY A 358 6.19 6.22 9.89
N TRP A 359 6.66 5.46 10.88
CA TRP A 359 7.39 5.97 12.03
C TRP A 359 8.86 5.61 11.90
N VAL A 360 9.71 6.63 11.88
CA VAL A 360 11.14 6.51 11.61
C VAL A 360 11.92 6.77 12.88
N ALA A 361 12.86 5.87 13.19
CA ALA A 361 13.84 6.04 14.25
C ALA A 361 15.22 5.59 13.77
N THR A 362 16.26 5.87 14.55
CA THR A 362 17.62 5.39 14.28
C THR A 362 17.66 3.86 14.42
N GLY A 363 17.96 3.17 13.33
CA GLY A 363 18.18 1.73 13.26
C GLY A 363 19.49 1.29 13.92
N SER A 364 19.71 -0.04 13.97
CA SER A 364 20.90 -0.62 14.60
C SER A 364 22.22 -0.27 13.90
N ASP A 365 22.15 0.14 12.64
CA ASP A 365 23.28 0.58 11.82
C ASP A 365 23.55 2.09 11.92
N GLY A 366 22.78 2.81 12.75
CA GLY A 366 22.88 4.26 12.91
C GLY A 366 22.13 5.06 11.84
N LYS A 367 21.44 4.41 10.89
CA LYS A 367 20.68 5.08 9.83
C LYS A 367 19.18 5.10 10.13
N PRO A 368 18.40 5.98 9.49
CA PRO A 368 16.94 5.96 9.62
C PRO A 368 16.35 4.63 9.14
N ALA A 369 15.43 4.06 9.92
CA ALA A 369 14.69 2.86 9.56
C ALA A 369 13.22 3.00 9.99
N LEU A 370 12.33 2.36 9.23
CA LEU A 370 10.94 2.21 9.64
C LEU A 370 10.86 1.26 10.84
N VAL A 371 10.26 1.72 11.94
CA VAL A 371 10.14 0.94 13.19
C VAL A 371 8.68 0.70 13.60
N SER A 372 7.73 1.40 12.98
CA SER A 372 6.29 1.31 13.24
C SER A 372 5.50 2.06 12.14
N ASN A 373 4.18 2.04 12.21
CA ASN A 373 3.26 2.88 11.45
C ASN A 373 2.19 3.46 12.39
N THR A 374 1.54 4.55 12.01
CA THR A 374 0.34 5.04 12.71
C THR A 374 -0.75 3.98 12.61
N SER A 375 -1.33 3.57 13.73
CA SER A 375 -2.43 2.60 13.77
C SER A 375 -3.67 3.21 14.42
N ILE A 376 -3.52 3.77 15.62
CA ILE A 376 -4.64 4.29 16.41
C ILE A 376 -4.28 5.62 17.06
N GLY A 377 -5.31 6.39 17.39
CA GLY A 377 -5.24 7.58 18.23
C GLY A 377 -6.50 7.74 19.10
N PRO A 378 -6.51 8.69 20.04
CA PRO A 378 -7.70 9.03 20.79
C PRO A 378 -8.65 9.82 19.89
N VAL A 379 -9.95 9.74 20.18
CA VAL A 379 -10.99 10.51 19.47
C VAL A 379 -10.70 12.01 19.48
N THR A 380 -10.08 12.53 20.54
CA THR A 380 -9.83 13.95 20.75
C THR A 380 -8.50 14.48 20.23
N ALA A 381 -7.72 13.68 19.48
CA ALA A 381 -6.34 14.00 19.03
C ALA A 381 -5.38 14.42 20.16
N GLY A 382 -4.13 13.96 20.13
CA GLY A 382 -3.15 14.33 21.16
C GLY A 382 -2.03 13.33 21.34
N TRP A 383 -2.31 12.07 21.04
CA TRP A 383 -1.28 11.05 20.89
C TRP A 383 -1.62 10.14 19.71
N LEU A 384 -0.60 9.47 19.18
CA LEU A 384 -0.77 8.36 18.25
C LEU A 384 -0.05 7.14 18.81
N ALA A 385 -0.53 5.96 18.46
CA ALA A 385 0.15 4.71 18.75
C ALA A 385 0.29 3.84 17.50
N GLY A 386 1.37 3.07 17.48
CA GLY A 386 1.76 2.23 16.36
C GLY A 386 2.31 0.87 16.81
N PRO A 387 2.06 -0.20 16.05
CA PRO A 387 2.55 -1.53 16.38
C PRO A 387 4.08 -1.57 16.34
N ARG A 388 4.67 -2.29 17.29
CA ARG A 388 6.11 -2.57 17.25
C ARG A 388 6.37 -3.68 16.24
N LEU A 389 7.18 -3.39 15.23
CA LEU A 389 7.44 -4.35 14.15
C LEU A 389 8.33 -5.51 14.64
N GLY A 390 7.78 -6.72 14.54
CA GLY A 390 8.40 -7.98 15.00
C GLY A 390 8.29 -9.10 13.96
N ASP A 391 8.38 -10.36 14.40
CA ASP A 391 8.41 -11.53 13.50
C ASP A 391 7.14 -11.68 12.64
N VAL A 392 5.95 -11.33 13.17
CA VAL A 392 4.70 -11.35 12.39
C VAL A 392 4.74 -10.31 11.27
N ALA A 393 5.18 -9.10 11.59
CA ALA A 393 5.37 -8.02 10.62
C ALA A 393 6.40 -8.39 9.54
N LYS A 394 7.47 -9.08 9.95
CA LYS A 394 8.48 -9.63 9.03
C LYS A 394 7.87 -10.67 8.10
N GLY A 395 7.04 -11.57 8.62
CA GLY A 395 6.38 -12.60 7.81
C GLY A 395 5.48 -12.02 6.72
N VAL A 396 4.68 -10.99 7.05
CA VAL A 396 3.87 -10.26 6.06
C VAL A 396 4.75 -9.64 4.98
N TYR A 397 5.80 -8.94 5.39
CA TYR A 397 6.74 -8.28 4.48
C TYR A 397 7.49 -9.25 3.56
N ASP A 398 8.07 -10.32 4.12
CA ASP A 398 8.79 -11.35 3.36
C ASP A 398 7.86 -12.03 2.37
N SER A 399 6.62 -12.35 2.77
CA SER A 399 5.62 -12.99 1.90
C SER A 399 5.31 -12.15 0.67
N VAL A 400 5.14 -10.84 0.83
CA VAL A 400 4.93 -9.94 -0.32
C VAL A 400 6.18 -9.86 -1.19
N SER A 401 7.37 -9.69 -0.60
CA SER A 401 8.63 -9.64 -1.37
C SER A 401 8.86 -10.93 -2.17
N GLU A 402 8.73 -12.10 -1.53
CA GLU A 402 8.94 -13.42 -2.14
C GLU A 402 7.95 -13.70 -3.27
N LYS A 403 6.69 -13.26 -3.12
CA LYS A 403 5.66 -13.42 -4.16
C LYS A 403 6.06 -12.78 -5.49
N PHE A 404 6.80 -11.68 -5.45
CA PHE A 404 7.21 -10.93 -6.63
C PHE A 404 8.67 -11.19 -7.04
N ALA A 405 9.44 -11.98 -6.28
CA ALA A 405 10.89 -12.16 -6.47
C ALA A 405 11.33 -12.74 -7.83
N SER A 406 10.41 -13.30 -8.60
CA SER A 406 10.69 -13.86 -9.93
C SER A 406 10.38 -12.91 -11.09
N GLN A 407 9.98 -11.67 -10.82
CA GLN A 407 9.58 -10.69 -11.84
C GLN A 407 10.75 -9.83 -12.35
#